data_AF-A0A434WG50-F1
#
_entry.id   AF-A0A434WG50-F1
#
_cell.length_a   1.000
_cell.length_b   1.000
_cell.length_c   1.000
_cell.angle_alpha   90.00
_cell.angle_beta   90.00
_cell.angle_gamma   90.00
#
_symmetry.space_group_name_H-M   'P 1'
#
loop_
_entity.id
_entity.type
_entity.pdbx_description
1 polymer ?
#
loop_
_entity_poly.entity_id
_entity_poly.type
_entity_poly.pdbx_seq_one_letter_code
_entity_poly.pdbx_strand_id
1 'polypeptide(L)' 'MWWGGGWMMIFGPLFMILFFVVLVAAVLPLGRWLGGPAVMPPHQPPPGRTALDILKERFARGEIDKNEFEERRRVLGE' A
#
# COMPACT_ATOMS: atom_id res chain seq x y z
N MET A 1 -42.37 -3.24 36.08
CA MET A 1 -42.08 -2.90 34.67
C MET A 1 -40.64 -2.41 34.56
N TRP A 2 -39.64 -3.27 34.76
CA TRP A 2 -38.22 -2.87 34.84
C TRP A 2 -37.29 -3.99 34.36
N TRP A 3 -37.56 -4.54 33.17
CA TRP A 3 -36.74 -5.59 32.54
C TRP A 3 -36.75 -5.44 31.01
N GLY A 4 -36.49 -4.22 30.51
CA GLY A 4 -36.49 -3.95 29.06
C GLY A 4 -35.52 -2.86 28.58
N GLY A 5 -35.00 -2.03 29.48
CA GLY A 5 -34.20 -0.86 29.11
C GLY A 5 -32.70 -1.10 28.95
N GLY A 6 -32.14 -2.18 29.51
CA GLY A 6 -30.69 -2.42 29.50
C GLY A 6 -30.16 -3.02 28.20
N TRP A 7 -30.89 -3.97 27.62
CA TRP A 7 -30.50 -4.64 26.37
C TRP A 7 -30.52 -3.68 25.18
N MET A 8 -31.55 -2.85 25.06
CA MET A 8 -31.67 -1.86 23.98
C MET A 8 -30.57 -0.80 24.00
N MET A 9 -29.96 -0.52 25.15
CA MET A 9 -28.88 0.47 25.28
C MET A 9 -27.54 -0.03 24.70
N ILE A 10 -27.31 -1.35 24.72
CA ILE A 10 -26.12 -1.98 24.11
C ILE A 10 -26.35 -2.35 22.64
N PHE A 11 -27.56 -2.80 22.30
CA PHE A 11 -27.88 -3.18 20.92
C PHE A 11 -27.85 -1.98 19.97
N GLY A 12 -28.21 -0.76 20.40
CA GLY A 12 -28.17 0.44 19.55
C GLY A 12 -26.78 0.72 18.96
N PRO A 13 -25.73 0.93 19.79
CA PRO A 13 -24.36 1.17 19.31
C PRO A 13 -23.79 -0.01 18.51
N LEU A 14 -24.10 -1.25 18.90
CA LEU A 14 -23.66 -2.45 18.18
C LEU A 14 -24.22 -2.50 16.75
N PHE A 15 -25.51 -2.21 16.58
CA PHE A 15 -26.13 -2.13 15.25
C PHE A 15 -25.54 -1.01 14.40
N MET A 16 -25.22 0.14 15.01
CA MET A 16 -24.58 1.24 14.31
C MET A 16 -23.19 0.83 13.78
N ILE A 17 -22.36 0.20 14.62
CA ILE A 17 -21.05 -0.29 14.22
C ILE A 17 -21.17 -1.35 13.13
N LEU A 18 -22.08 -2.32 13.30
CA LEU A 18 -22.33 -3.37 12.31
C LEU A 18 -22.75 -2.77 10.96
N PHE A 19 -23.61 -1.76 10.96
CA PHE A 19 -24.01 -1.05 9.75
C PHE A 19 -22.81 -0.41 9.03
N PHE A 20 -21.91 0.27 9.75
CA PHE A 20 -20.69 0.81 9.16
C PHE A 20 -19.73 -0.26 8.64
N VAL A 21 -19.59 -1.38 9.36
CA VAL A 21 -18.77 -2.52 8.90
C VAL A 21 -19.32 -3.08 7.59
N VAL A 22 -20.63 -3.28 7.49
CA VAL A 22 -21.30 -3.75 6.26
C VAL A 22 -21.16 -2.72 5.14
N LEU A 23 -21.33 -1.43 5.43
CA LEU A 23 -21.17 -0.35 4.45
C LEU A 23 -19.75 -0.34 3.85
N VAL A 24 -18.72 -0.42 4.70
CA VAL A 24 -17.33 -0.48 4.26
C VAL A 24 -17.05 -1.76 3.50
N ALA A 25 -17.51 -2.92 4.00
CA ALA A 25 -17.35 -4.20 3.32
C ALA A 25 -18.04 -4.27 1.95
N ALA A 26 -19.11 -3.49 1.74
CA ALA A 26 -19.76 -3.35 0.43
C ALA A 26 -18.95 -2.45 -0.53
N VAL A 27 -18.25 -1.43 -0.03
CA VAL A 27 -17.47 -0.47 -0.85
C VAL A 27 -16.05 -0.97 -1.16
N LEU A 28 -15.39 -1.65 -0.22
CA LEU A 28 -14.04 -2.21 -0.38
C LEU A 28 -13.85 -3.10 -1.62
N PRO A 29 -14.76 -4.03 -1.98
CA PRO A 29 -14.57 -4.87 -3.15
C PRO A 29 -14.59 -4.08 -4.46
N LEU A 30 -15.31 -2.95 -4.55
CA LEU A 30 -15.25 -2.07 -5.72
C LEU A 30 -13.88 -1.39 -5.83
N GLY A 31 -13.36 -0.91 -4.70
CA GLY A 31 -12.01 -0.33 -4.64
C GLY A 31 -10.90 -1.36 -4.93
N ARG A 32 -11.10 -2.62 -4.58
CA ARG A 32 -10.12 -3.70 -4.77
C ARG A 32 -10.16 -4.34 -6.17
N TRP A 33 -11.28 -4.23 -6.88
CA TRP A 33 -11.38 -4.67 -8.27
C TRP A 33 -10.84 -3.64 -9.26
N LEU A 34 -10.96 -2.35 -8.95
CA LEU A 34 -10.40 -1.26 -9.77
C LEU A 34 -9.00 -0.83 -9.32
N GLY A 35 -8.70 -0.98 -8.02
CA GLY A 35 -7.38 -0.80 -7.43
C GLY A 35 -6.70 -2.16 -7.25
N GLY A 36 -5.96 -2.58 -8.28
CA GLY A 36 -4.92 -3.62 -8.16
C GLY A 36 -3.99 -3.34 -6.96
N PRO A 37 -3.22 -4.34 -6.50
CA PRO A 37 -2.66 -4.44 -5.15
C PRO A 37 -2.07 -3.13 -4.61
N ALA A 38 -2.91 -2.35 -3.93
CA ALA A 38 -2.49 -1.18 -3.17
C ALA A 38 -1.98 -1.65 -1.80
N VAL A 39 -0.88 -2.39 -1.85
CA VAL A 39 0.03 -2.56 -0.71
C VAL A 39 1.41 -2.22 -1.25
N MET A 40 1.64 -0.95 -1.58
CA MET A 40 2.98 -0.41 -1.55
C MET A 40 3.14 0.30 -0.20
N PRO A 41 3.97 -0.24 0.71
CA PRO A 41 4.53 0.56 1.78
C PRO A 41 5.28 1.76 1.16
N PRO A 42 5.48 2.85 1.90
CA PRO A 42 6.31 3.93 1.39
C PRO A 42 7.71 3.34 1.08
N HIS A 43 8.26 3.65 -0.09
CA HIS A 43 9.66 3.40 -0.51
C HIS A 43 10.08 2.13 -1.29
N GLN A 44 9.19 1.26 -1.78
CA GLN A 44 9.63 0.25 -2.76
C GLN A 44 9.47 0.77 -4.21
N PRO A 45 10.55 0.93 -5.00
CA PRO A 45 10.42 1.20 -6.42
C PRO A 45 9.65 0.06 -7.11
N PRO A 46 8.93 0.36 -8.20
CA PRO A 46 8.07 -0.63 -8.87
C PRO A 46 8.85 -1.90 -9.23
N PRO A 47 8.21 -3.09 -9.22
CA PRO A 47 8.86 -4.41 -9.32
C PRO A 47 9.62 -4.70 -10.65
N GLY A 48 9.81 -3.70 -11.50
CA GLY A 48 10.63 -3.78 -12.72
C GLY A 48 11.67 -2.67 -12.87
N ARG A 49 11.89 -1.83 -11.85
CA ARG A 49 12.97 -0.82 -11.86
C ARG A 49 13.88 -1.06 -10.67
N THR A 50 14.84 -1.94 -10.86
CA THR A 50 15.89 -2.19 -9.86
C THR A 50 16.74 -0.94 -9.74
N ALA A 51 17.37 -0.71 -8.58
CA ALA A 51 18.35 0.37 -8.42
C ALA A 51 19.45 0.34 -9.53
N LEU A 52 19.80 -0.87 -9.99
CA LEU A 52 20.68 -1.09 -11.13
C LEU A 52 20.15 -0.54 -12.47
N ASP A 53 18.84 -0.58 -12.71
CA ASP A 53 18.24 -0.09 -13.94
C ASP A 53 18.25 1.44 -13.99
N ILE A 54 17.97 2.08 -12.85
CA ILE A 54 18.09 3.54 -12.67
C ILE A 54 19.55 3.96 -12.87
N LEU A 55 20.51 3.20 -12.34
CA LEU A 55 21.93 3.48 -12.50
C LEU A 55 22.37 3.38 -13.98
N LYS A 56 21.92 2.35 -14.71
CA LYS A 56 22.19 2.20 -16.15
C LYS A 56 21.60 3.33 -16.97
N GLU A 57 20.40 3.78 -16.65
CA GLU A 57 19.75 4.89 -17.35
C GLU A 57 20.55 6.19 -17.21
N ARG A 58 21.03 6.51 -16.01
CA ARG A 58 21.88 7.69 -15.77
C ARG A 58 23.22 7.62 -16.49
N PHE A 59 23.82 6.43 -16.56
CA PHE A 59 25.03 6.20 -17.35
C PHE A 59 24.78 6.41 -18.84
N ALA A 60 23.67 5.88 -19.38
CA ALA A 60 23.29 6.07 -20.77
C ALA A 60 22.97 7.53 -21.11
N ARG A 61 22.44 8.29 -20.15
CA ARG A 61 22.23 9.75 -20.27
C ARG A 61 23.53 10.56 -20.15
N GLY A 62 24.65 9.94 -19.74
CA GLY A 62 25.92 10.62 -19.51
C GLY A 62 25.94 11.49 -18.24
N GLU A 63 24.99 11.29 -17.32
CA GLU A 63 24.95 12.01 -16.04
C GLU A 63 26.02 11.53 -15.04
N ILE A 64 26.51 10.30 -15.23
CA ILE A 64 27.54 9.66 -14.40
C ILE A 64 28.65 9.09 -15.26
N ASP A 65 29.88 9.14 -14.77
CA ASP A 65 31.05 8.57 -15.44
C ASP A 65 31.12 7.04 -15.25
N LYS A 66 31.91 6.37 -16.09
CA LYS A 66 32.13 4.92 -16.01
C LYS A 66 32.63 4.49 -14.62
N ASN A 67 33.54 5.26 -14.01
CA ASN A 67 34.08 4.92 -12.69
C ASN A 67 32.99 4.94 -11.61
N GLU A 68 32.14 5.96 -11.61
CA GLU A 68 31.02 6.11 -10.68
C GLU A 68 29.95 5.02 -10.89
N PHE A 69 29.72 4.64 -12.16
CA PHE A 69 28.84 3.54 -12.51
C PHE A 69 29.35 2.20 -11.95
N GLU A 70 30.63 1.88 -12.10
CA GLU A 70 31.17 0.60 -11.63
C GLU A 70 31.18 0.50 -10.10
N GLU A 71 31.51 1.59 -9.40
CA GLU A 71 31.49 1.64 -7.93
C GLU A 71 30.07 1.38 -7.40
N ARG A 72 29.07 2.09 -7.93
CA ARG A 72 27.67 1.93 -7.49
C ARG A 72 27.06 0.60 -7.93
N ARG A 73 27.45 0.08 -9.10
CA ARG A 73 27.00 -1.23 -9.58
C ARG A 73 27.49 -2.35 -8.66
N ARG A 74 28.71 -2.25 -8.14
CA ARG A 74 29.26 -3.22 -7.19
C ARG A 74 28.49 -3.19 -5.87
N VAL A 75 28.25 -2.00 -5.32
CA VAL A 75 27.49 -1.81 -4.07
C VAL A 75 26.04 -2.31 -4.19
N LEU A 76 25.42 -2.18 -5.35
CA LEU A 76 24.03 -2.63 -5.59
C LEU A 76 23.92 -4.10 -6.03
N GLY A 77 25.04 -4.77 -6.33
CA GLY A 77 25.11 -6.17 -6.76
C GLY A 77 25.64 -7.13 -5.71
N GLU A 78 26.20 -6.62 -4.60
CA GLU A 78 26.40 -7.33 -3.32
C GLU A 78 25.14 -7.25 -2.46
#